data_AF-W3V4E0-F1
#
_entry.id   AF-W3V4E0-F1
#
_cell.length_a   1.000
_cell.length_b   1.000
_cell.length_c   1.000
_cell.angle_alpha   90.00
_cell.angle_beta   90.00
_cell.angle_gamma   90.00
#
_symmetry.space_group_name_H-M   'P 1'
#
loop_
_entity.id
_entity.type
_entity.pdbx_description
1 polymer ?
#
loop_
_entity_poly.entity_id
_entity_poly.type
_entity_poly.pdbx_seq_one_letter_code
_entity_poly.pdbx_strand_id
1 'polypeptide(L)'
;MLEWVPQLVELLNAGYNTAEQRNVVLSYILLNGHTLDLSQFVHQLIEQSPEHETMLMTIAEELEQRGREQGIEQGRTEGREEGKLETARALLRHGVSLDIIVTSTGLSRDKIETLKH
;
A
#
# COMPACT_ATOMS: atom_id res chain seq x y z
N MET A 1 16.07 6.93 -11.41
CA MET A 1 15.92 5.46 -11.24
C MET A 1 15.70 4.74 -12.58
N LEU A 2 15.09 5.37 -13.59
CA LEU A 2 15.03 4.86 -14.98
C LEU A 2 16.41 4.70 -15.66
N GLU A 3 17.42 5.42 -15.19
CA GLU A 3 18.77 5.43 -15.77
C GLU A 3 19.53 4.09 -15.62
N TRP A 4 19.03 3.16 -14.79
CA TRP A 4 19.75 1.93 -14.39
C TRP A 4 19.17 0.69 -15.08
N VAL A 5 18.00 0.84 -15.71
CA VAL A 5 17.28 -0.24 -16.40
C VAL A 5 18.16 -0.88 -17.49
N PRO A 6 18.88 -0.11 -18.34
CA PRO A 6 19.74 -0.71 -19.36
C PRO A 6 20.83 -1.61 -18.78
N GLN A 7 21.48 -1.20 -17.69
CA GLN A 7 22.55 -1.95 -17.03
C GLN A 7 22.01 -3.18 -16.30
N LEU A 8 20.82 -3.07 -15.69
CA LEU A 8 20.15 -4.22 -15.10
C LEU A 8 19.82 -5.26 -16.18
N VAL A 9 19.26 -4.83 -17.32
CA VAL A 9 18.94 -5.73 -18.44
C VAL A 9 20.21 -6.35 -19.03
N GLU A 10 21.30 -5.59 -19.15
CA GLU A 10 22.60 -6.14 -19.57
C GLU A 10 23.08 -7.24 -18.61
N LEU A 11 23.02 -7.02 -17.30
CA LEU A 11 23.41 -8.02 -16.29
C LEU A 11 22.50 -9.26 -16.28
N LEU A 12 21.19 -9.07 -16.51
CA LEU A 12 20.24 -10.17 -16.64
C LEU A 12 20.56 -11.01 -17.89
N ASN A 13 20.94 -10.36 -18.99
CA ASN A 13 21.23 -11.02 -20.27
C ASN A 13 22.66 -11.54 -20.42
N ALA A 14 23.58 -11.18 -19.52
CA ALA A 14 25.00 -11.57 -19.58
C ALA A 14 25.26 -13.09 -19.44
N GLY A 15 24.22 -13.91 -19.22
CA GLY A 15 24.32 -15.37 -19.20
C GLY A 15 24.98 -15.98 -17.96
N TYR A 16 25.39 -15.15 -17.00
CA TYR A 16 25.98 -15.59 -15.73
C TYR A 16 24.95 -16.04 -14.69
N ASN A 17 23.67 -15.71 -14.90
CA ASN A 17 22.58 -15.95 -13.95
C ASN A 17 21.64 -17.03 -14.48
N THR A 18 21.20 -17.94 -13.60
CA THR A 18 20.09 -18.85 -13.93
C THR A 18 18.76 -18.07 -14.02
N ALA A 19 17.75 -18.65 -14.66
CA ALA A 19 16.41 -18.06 -14.68
C ALA A 19 15.90 -17.80 -13.25
N GLU A 20 16.09 -18.74 -12.34
CA GLU A 20 15.69 -18.59 -10.93
C GLU A 20 16.39 -17.42 -10.24
N GLN A 21 17.70 -17.23 -10.44
CA GLN A 21 18.44 -16.09 -9.88
C GLN A 21 17.95 -14.75 -10.43
N ARG A 22 17.65 -14.68 -11.74
CA ARG A 22 17.06 -13.50 -12.36
C ARG A 22 15.69 -13.20 -11.75
N ASN A 23 14.86 -14.22 -11.60
CA ASN A 23 13.52 -14.09 -11.02
C ASN A 23 13.57 -13.53 -9.60
N VAL A 24 14.44 -14.07 -8.73
CA VAL A 24 14.56 -13.59 -7.34
C VAL A 24 14.93 -12.11 -7.27
N VAL A 25 15.88 -11.66 -8.09
CA VAL A 25 16.31 -10.25 -8.11
C VAL A 25 15.19 -9.36 -8.62
N LEU A 26 14.52 -9.74 -9.70
CA LEU A 26 13.39 -9.00 -10.27
C LEU A 26 12.22 -8.91 -9.27
N SER A 27 11.84 -10.03 -8.65
CA SER A 27 10.82 -10.06 -7.59
C SER A 27 11.18 -9.12 -6.44
N TYR A 28 12.43 -9.14 -5.98
CA TYR A 28 12.84 -8.27 -4.88
C TYR A 28 12.74 -6.79 -5.25
N ILE A 29 13.23 -6.41 -6.44
CA ILE A 29 13.18 -5.02 -6.94
C ILE A 29 11.72 -4.57 -7.11
N LEU A 30 10.85 -5.41 -7.65
CA LEU A 30 9.45 -5.03 -7.91
C LEU A 30 8.60 -4.96 -6.63
N LEU A 31 8.84 -5.87 -5.68
CA LEU A 31 8.06 -5.95 -4.44
C LEU A 31 8.53 -4.96 -3.36
N ASN A 32 9.81 -4.55 -3.39
CA ASN A 32 10.41 -3.71 -2.35
C ASN A 32 11.05 -2.43 -2.89
N GLY A 33 11.22 -2.30 -4.21
CA GLY A 33 11.78 -1.11 -4.82
C GLY A 33 10.80 0.05 -4.72
N HIS A 34 11.29 1.17 -4.19
CA HIS A 34 10.54 2.43 -4.21
C HIS A 34 10.73 3.12 -5.56
N THR A 35 10.30 2.47 -6.65
CA THR A 35 10.32 3.07 -7.99
C THR A 35 9.18 4.08 -8.10
N LEU A 36 9.49 5.33 -8.42
CA LEU A 36 8.51 6.39 -8.63
C LEU A 36 7.54 6.11 -9.79
N ASP A 37 7.93 5.23 -10.72
CA ASP A 37 7.09 4.77 -11.82
C ASP A 37 7.32 3.28 -12.11
N LEU A 38 6.68 2.43 -11.31
CA LEU A 38 6.74 0.97 -11.45
C LEU A 38 6.16 0.51 -12.80
N SER A 39 5.13 1.19 -13.30
CA SER A 39 4.46 0.83 -14.55
C SER A 39 5.39 1.00 -15.74
N GLN A 40 6.11 2.13 -15.81
CA GLN A 40 7.09 2.36 -16.86
C GLN A 40 8.27 1.37 -16.76
N PHE A 41 8.72 1.05 -15.54
CA PHE A 41 9.78 0.06 -15.32
C PHE A 41 9.38 -1.33 -15.84
N VAL A 42 8.19 -1.81 -15.46
CA VAL A 42 7.67 -3.12 -15.90
C VAL A 42 7.52 -3.16 -17.43
N HIS A 43 6.99 -2.09 -18.04
CA HIS A 43 6.83 -2.02 -19.50
C HIS A 43 8.17 -2.15 -20.23
N GLN A 44 9.19 -1.41 -19.81
CA GLN A 44 10.53 -1.49 -20.42
C GLN A 44 11.17 -2.87 -20.23
N LEU A 45 10.94 -3.50 -19.09
CA LEU A 45 11.46 -4.82 -18.80
C LEU A 45 10.81 -5.90 -19.70
N ILE A 46 9.50 -5.82 -19.94
CA ILE A 46 8.78 -6.73 -20.86
C ILE A 46 9.28 -6.53 -22.30
N GLU A 47 9.41 -5.27 -22.76
CA GLU A 47 9.89 -4.97 -24.11
C GLU A 47 11.28 -5.55 -24.38
N GLN A 48 12.18 -5.48 -23.39
CA GLN A 48 13.56 -5.94 -23.54
C GLN A 48 13.76 -7.42 -23.18
N SER A 49 12.81 -8.05 -22.49
CA SER A 49 12.90 -9.45 -22.07
C SER A 49 11.53 -10.14 -21.99
N PRO A 50 10.93 -10.48 -23.15
CA PRO A 50 9.61 -11.13 -23.20
C PRO A 50 9.52 -12.45 -22.42
N GLU A 51 10.64 -13.16 -22.24
CA GLU A 51 10.72 -14.39 -21.43
C GLU A 51 10.20 -14.20 -19.98
N HIS A 52 10.26 -12.97 -19.46
CA HIS A 52 9.87 -12.66 -18.10
C HIS A 52 8.40 -12.23 -17.96
N GLU A 53 7.64 -12.12 -19.05
CA GLU A 53 6.26 -11.61 -19.06
C GLU A 53 5.36 -12.32 -18.04
N THR A 54 5.34 -13.66 -18.01
CA THR A 54 4.48 -14.42 -17.08
C THR A 54 4.80 -14.12 -15.62
N MET A 55 6.09 -14.06 -15.25
CA MET A 55 6.50 -13.73 -13.89
C MET A 55 6.08 -12.30 -13.52
N LEU A 56 6.23 -11.36 -14.46
CA LEU A 56 5.89 -9.95 -14.24
C LEU A 56 4.39 -9.75 -14.10
N MET A 57 3.57 -10.49 -14.85
CA MET A 57 2.12 -10.52 -14.66
C MET A 57 1.76 -11.02 -13.26
N THR A 58 2.37 -12.12 -12.79
CA THR A 58 2.13 -12.63 -11.44
C THR A 58 2.52 -11.63 -10.35
N ILE A 59 3.65 -10.93 -10.51
CA ILE A 59 4.08 -9.89 -9.57
C ILE A 59 3.12 -8.69 -9.60
N ALA A 60 2.62 -8.30 -10.78
CA ALA A 60 1.65 -7.23 -10.91
C ALA A 60 0.34 -7.57 -10.19
N GLU A 61 -0.17 -8.79 -10.36
CA GLU A 61 -1.36 -9.30 -9.64
C GLU A 61 -1.14 -9.29 -8.12
N GLU A 62 0.03 -9.73 -7.64
CA GLU A 62 0.36 -9.72 -6.22
C GLU A 62 0.39 -8.29 -5.66
N LEU A 63 0.98 -7.35 -6.38
CA LEU A 63 1.05 -5.94 -5.98
C LEU A 63 -0.34 -5.29 -5.94
N GLU A 64 -1.20 -5.56 -6.92
CA GLU A 64 -2.58 -5.08 -6.94
C GLU A 64 -3.35 -5.62 -5.73
N GLN A 65 -3.23 -6.92 -5.46
CA GLN A 65 -3.90 -7.56 -4.34
C GLN A 65 -3.41 -6.98 -3.00
N ARG A 66 -2.09 -6.81 -2.81
CA ARG A 66 -1.52 -6.18 -1.61
C ARG A 66 -2.01 -4.75 -1.43
N GLY A 67 -2.04 -3.96 -2.51
CA GLY A 67 -2.54 -2.59 -2.49
C GLY A 67 -4.02 -2.52 -2.10
N ARG A 68 -4.84 -3.43 -2.64
CA ARG A 68 -6.26 -3.55 -2.28
C ARG A 68 -6.46 -3.91 -0.81
N GLU A 69 -5.73 -4.90 -0.29
CA GLU A 69 -5.80 -5.31 1.11
C GLU A 69 -5.39 -4.19 2.05
N GLN A 70 -4.29 -3.49 1.75
CA GLN A 70 -3.85 -2.32 2.51
C GLN A 70 -4.89 -1.21 2.50
N GLY A 71 -5.46 -0.91 1.32
CA GLY A 71 -6.51 0.11 1.19
C GLY A 71 -7.77 -0.23 1.97
N ILE A 72 -8.20 -1.51 1.97
CA ILE A 72 -9.36 -1.96 2.75
C ILE A 72 -9.08 -1.81 4.26
N GLU A 73 -7.92 -2.25 4.73
CA GLU A 73 -7.61 -2.19 6.17
C GLU A 73 -7.43 -0.75 6.65
N GLN A 74 -6.79 0.10 5.85
CA GLN A 74 -6.69 1.53 6.10
C GLN A 74 -8.08 2.17 6.14
N GLY A 75 -8.91 1.95 5.12
CA GLY A 75 -10.27 2.49 5.05
C GLY A 75 -11.18 2.01 6.19
N ARG A 76 -11.03 0.75 6.62
CA ARG A 76 -11.77 0.20 7.76
C ARG A 76 -11.35 0.85 9.08
N THR A 77 -10.05 1.12 9.24
CA THR A 77 -9.51 1.78 10.43
C THR A 77 -9.93 3.25 10.47
N GLU A 78 -9.73 3.98 9.38
CA GLU A 78 -10.15 5.38 9.25
C GLU A 78 -11.66 5.52 9.45
N GLY A 79 -12.47 4.72 8.75
CA GLY A 79 -13.93 4.76 8.88
C GLY A 79 -14.44 4.41 10.28
N ARG A 80 -13.75 3.51 11.01
CA ARG A 80 -14.10 3.22 12.41
C ARG A 80 -13.80 4.40 13.32
N GLU A 81 -12.66 5.07 13.14
CA GLU A 81 -12.30 6.25 13.94
C GLU A 81 -13.19 7.45 13.60
N GLU A 82 -13.46 7.70 12.33
CA GLU A 82 -14.41 8.72 11.88
C GLU A 82 -15.81 8.49 12.43
N GLY A 83 -16.32 7.25 12.36
CA GLY A 83 -17.64 6.90 12.90
C GLY A 83 -17.74 7.10 14.41
N LYS A 84 -16.67 6.81 15.17
CA LYS A 84 -16.62 7.12 16.62
C LYS A 84 -16.69 8.63 16.86
N LEU A 85 -15.94 9.43 16.10
CA LEU A 85 -15.91 10.88 16.23
C LEU A 85 -17.25 11.51 15.85
N GLU A 86 -17.89 11.03 14.77
CA GLU A 86 -19.22 11.49 14.36
C GLU A 86 -20.28 11.15 15.42
N THR A 87 -20.25 9.93 15.96
CA THR A 87 -21.13 9.51 17.05
C THR A 87 -20.92 10.37 18.29
N ALA A 88 -19.66 10.61 18.69
CA ALA A 88 -19.35 11.47 19.84
C ALA A 88 -19.87 12.90 19.63
N ARG A 89 -19.68 13.48 18.44
CA ARG A 89 -20.23 14.81 18.07
C ARG A 89 -21.74 14.83 18.17
N ALA A 90 -22.43 13.81 17.65
CA ALA A 90 -23.88 13.72 17.72
C ALA A 90 -24.38 13.65 19.16
N LEU A 91 -23.78 12.78 19.99
CA LEU A 91 -24.13 12.64 21.40
C LEU A 91 -23.88 13.94 22.19
N LEU A 92 -22.78 14.64 21.93
CA LEU A 92 -22.49 15.96 22.53
C LEU A 92 -23.58 16.98 22.17
N ARG A 93 -23.99 17.05 20.90
CA ARG A 93 -25.08 17.96 20.46
C ARG A 93 -26.41 17.66 21.14
N HIS A 94 -26.65 16.40 21.51
CA HIS A 94 -27.84 15.98 22.23
C HIS A 94 -27.71 16.10 23.77
N GLY A 95 -26.61 16.69 24.28
CA GLY A 95 -26.42 16.94 25.70
C GLY A 95 -26.11 15.68 26.51
N VAL A 96 -25.68 14.59 25.87
CA VAL A 96 -25.25 13.38 26.57
C VAL A 96 -23.99 13.67 27.38
N SER A 97 -23.91 13.14 28.60
CA SER A 97 -22.78 13.40 29.49
C SER A 97 -21.48 12.83 28.92
N LEU A 98 -20.37 13.52 29.22
CA LEU A 98 -19.06 13.18 28.71
C LEU A 98 -18.62 11.76 29.12
N ASP A 99 -18.93 11.33 30.35
CA ASP A 99 -18.60 10.00 30.85
C ASP A 99 -19.32 8.88 30.06
N ILE A 100 -20.57 9.11 29.66
CA ILE A 100 -21.32 8.17 28.79
C ILE A 100 -20.67 8.12 27.41
N ILE A 101 -20.33 9.26 26.82
CA ILE A 101 -19.72 9.33 25.49
C ILE A 101 -18.36 8.62 25.46
N VAL A 102 -17.50 8.85 26.47
CA VAL A 102 -16.21 8.14 26.62
C VAL A 102 -16.43 6.63 26.65
N THR A 103 -17.35 6.15 27.49
CA THR A 103 -17.61 4.72 27.66
C THR A 103 -18.21 4.08 26.41
N SER A 104 -19.10 4.79 25.70
CA SER A 104 -19.78 4.27 24.50
C SER A 104 -18.91 4.30 23.24
N THR A 105 -18.05 5.31 23.07
CA THR A 105 -17.23 5.48 21.85
C THR A 105 -15.82 4.93 22.00
N GLY A 106 -15.34 4.75 23.24
CA GLY A 106 -13.96 4.38 23.54
C GLY A 106 -12.93 5.48 23.24
N LEU A 107 -13.38 6.71 22.98
CA LEU A 107 -12.52 7.86 22.76
C LEU A 107 -12.04 8.44 24.11
N SER A 108 -10.84 9.01 24.13
CA SER A 108 -10.35 9.72 25.31
C SER A 108 -11.14 11.01 25.56
N ARG A 109 -11.16 11.44 26.82
CA ARG A 109 -11.82 12.68 27.24
C ARG A 109 -11.28 13.89 26.47
N ASP A 110 -9.96 14.00 26.36
CA ASP A 110 -9.29 15.08 25.62
C ASP A 110 -9.74 15.12 24.15
N LYS A 111 -9.84 13.94 23.51
CA LYS A 111 -10.29 13.86 22.12
C LYS A 111 -11.72 14.34 21.97
N ILE A 112 -12.61 13.99 22.90
CA ILE A 112 -14.01 14.45 22.86
C ILE A 112 -14.12 15.95 23.18
N GLU A 113 -13.30 16.48 24.08
CA GLU A 113 -13.31 17.90 24.42
C GLU A 113 -12.87 18.79 23.24
N THR A 114 -11.94 18.32 22.40
CA THR A 114 -11.60 19.01 21.14
C THR A 114 -12.77 19.09 20.14
N LEU A 115 -13.82 18.27 20.29
CA LEU A 115 -15.01 18.27 19.43
C LEU A 115 -16.10 19.25 19.89
N LYS A 116 -15.92 19.92 21.03
CA LYS A 116 -16.89 20.91 21.57
C LYS A 116 -16.74 22.30 20.94
N HIS A 117 -15.65 22.52 20.19
CA HIS A 117 -15.39 23.74 19.43
C HIS A 117 -15.96 23.63 18.02
#